data_AF-A0A7X0Y6H1-F1
#
_entry.id   AF-A0A7X0Y6H1-F1
#
_cell.length_a   1.000
_cell.length_b   1.000
_cell.length_c   1.000
_cell.angle_alpha   90.00
_cell.angle_beta   90.00
_cell.angle_gamma   90.00
#
_symmetry.space_group_name_H-M   'P 1'
#
loop_
_entity.id
_entity.type
_entity.pdbx_description
1 polymer ?
#
loop_
_entity_poly.entity_id
_entity_poly.type
_entity_poly.pdbx_seq_one_letter_code
_entity_poly.pdbx_strand_id
1 'polypeptide(L)' 'GTFTDGEFKFYSFDKVKSVTDEVIITALDKAGNVLDTKTVSVIK' A
#
# COMPACT_ATOMS: atom_id res chain seq x y z
N GLY A 1 -8.23 -0.04 6.27
CA GLY A 1 -8.39 -0.80 5.02
C GLY A 1 -9.15 -2.07 5.32
N THR A 2 -9.86 -2.61 4.34
CA THR A 2 -10.64 -3.85 4.50
C THR A 2 -9.99 -4.93 3.65
N PHE A 3 -9.87 -6.13 4.21
CA PHE A 3 -9.52 -7.32 3.46
C PHE A 3 -10.80 -8.11 3.19
N THR A 4 -11.14 -8.30 1.92
CA THR A 4 -12.31 -9.07 1.51
C THR A 4 -11.92 -9.93 0.31
N ASP A 5 -12.14 -11.24 0.38
CA ASP A 5 -11.86 -12.19 -0.71
C ASP A 5 -10.43 -12.12 -1.28
N GLY A 6 -9.43 -11.84 -0.44
CA GLY A 6 -8.04 -11.68 -0.85
C GLY A 6 -7.69 -10.30 -1.44
N GLU A 7 -8.67 -9.40 -1.53
CA GLU A 7 -8.47 -8.02 -1.96
C GLU A 7 -8.28 -7.10 -0.74
N PHE A 8 -7.31 -6.19 -0.82
CA PHE A 8 -7.06 -5.16 0.19
C PHE A 8 -7.35 -3.78 -0.35
N LYS A 9 -8.28 -3.06 0.28
CA LYS A 9 -8.58 -1.65 -0.07
C LYS A 9 -8.07 -0.71 1.01
N PHE A 10 -7.26 0.25 0.59
CA PHE A 10 -6.73 1.32 1.45
C PHE A 10 -6.98 2.69 0.81
N TYR A 11 -7.56 3.61 1.57
CA TYR A 11 -7.81 4.98 1.16
C TYR A 11 -6.87 5.90 1.92
N SER A 12 -5.91 6.48 1.19
CA SER A 12 -4.86 7.35 1.75
C SER A 12 -5.29 8.81 1.93
N PHE A 13 -6.54 9.15 1.58
CA PHE A 13 -7.18 10.46 1.67
C PHE A 13 -6.38 11.62 1.07
N ASP A 14 -5.46 12.23 1.83
CA ASP A 14 -4.68 13.42 1.48
C ASP A 14 -3.17 13.16 1.32
N LYS A 15 -2.74 11.89 1.40
CA LYS A 15 -1.32 11.52 1.45
C LYS A 15 -0.67 11.32 0.09
N VAL A 16 -1.43 10.99 -0.95
CA VAL A 16 -0.94 10.89 -2.34
C VAL A 16 -1.48 12.09 -3.09
N LYS A 17 -0.59 13.03 -3.45
CA LYS A 17 -0.91 14.34 -4.03
C LYS A 17 -0.47 14.46 -5.48
N SER A 18 0.48 13.63 -5.92
CA SER A 18 1.01 13.62 -7.29
C SER A 18 1.17 12.18 -7.80
N VAL A 19 1.12 12.03 -9.13
CA VAL A 19 1.48 10.76 -9.81
C VAL A 19 2.96 10.40 -9.67
N THR A 20 3.78 11.39 -9.29
CA THR A 20 5.21 11.19 -9.01
C THR A 20 5.48 10.79 -7.56
N ASP A 21 4.45 10.74 -6.70
CA ASP A 21 4.64 10.34 -5.32
C ASP A 21 4.97 8.86 -5.25
N GLU A 22 6.01 8.52 -4.49
CA GLU A 22 6.39 7.15 -4.26
C GLU A 22 5.44 6.52 -3.24
N VAL A 23 4.71 5.49 -3.67
CA VAL A 23 3.78 4.76 -2.82
C VAL A 23 4.25 3.31 -2.71
N ILE A 24 4.60 2.89 -1.49
CA ILE A 24 5.13 1.56 -1.20
C ILE A 24 4.24 0.89 -0.16
N ILE A 25 3.84 -0.35 -0.44
CA ILE A 25 3.15 -1.22 0.50
C ILE A 25 4.14 -2.28 0.96
N THR A 26 4.41 -2.31 2.27
CA THR A 26 5.26 -3.33 2.92
C THR A 26 4.40 -4.24 3.78
N ALA A 27 4.45 -5.54 3.50
CA ALA A 27 3.82 -6.56 4.32
C ALA A 27 4.82 -7.04 5.39
N LEU A 28 4.38 -7.06 6.65
CA LEU A 28 5.19 -7.50 7.78
C LEU A 28 4.60 -8.75 8.43
N ASP A 29 5.45 -9.60 9.02
CA ASP A 29 5.02 -10.66 9.93
C ASP A 29 4.73 -10.12 11.33
N LYS A 30 4.31 -11.00 12.24
CA LYS A 30 3.99 -10.64 13.63
C LYS A 30 5.21 -10.13 14.43
N ALA A 31 6.43 -10.55 14.06
CA ALA A 31 7.67 -10.10 14.69
C ALA A 31 8.18 -8.78 14.08
N GLY A 32 7.54 -8.27 13.02
CA GLY A 32 7.92 -7.05 12.32
C GLY A 32 8.90 -7.27 11.16
N ASN A 33 9.16 -8.51 10.76
CA ASN A 33 10.02 -8.79 9.61
C ASN A 33 9.27 -8.53 8.30
N VAL A 34 9.97 -8.03 7.29
CA VAL A 34 9.40 -7.81 5.95
C VAL A 34 9.17 -9.14 5.24
N LEU A 35 7.94 -9.36 4.81
CA LEU A 35 7.51 -10.52 4.02
C LEU A 35 7.45 -10.20 2.52
N ASP A 36 6.96 -9.00 2.17
CA ASP A 36 6.86 -8.54 0.78
C ASP A 36 6.88 -7.01 0.74
N THR A 37 7.29 -6.46 -0.40
CA THR A 37 7.25 -5.03 -0.70
C THR A 37 6.75 -4.83 -2.12
N LYS A 38 5.75 -3.97 -2.30
CA LYS A 38 5.23 -3.60 -3.62
C LYS A 38 5.20 -2.09 -3.79
N THR A 39 5.74 -1.62 -4.90
CA THR A 39 5.56 -0.24 -5.35
C THR A 39 4.24 -0.13 -6.11
N VAL A 40 3.44 0.87 -5.75
CA VAL A 40 2.16 1.16 -6.39
C VAL A 40 2.35 2.30 -7.38
N SER A 41 1.97 2.07 -8.64
CA SER A 41 1.94 3.13 -9.64
C SER A 41 0.71 4.00 -9.44
N VAL A 42 0.93 5.30 -9.21
CA VAL A 42 -0.14 6.29 -9.12
C VAL A 42 -0.43 6.80 -10.53
N ILE A 43 -1.62 6.52 -11.04
CA ILE A 43 -2.09 6.96 -12.35
C ILE A 43 -3.09 8.12 -12.21
N LYS A 44 -3.13 9.01 -13.21
CA LYS A 44 -4.05 10.16 -13.26
C LYS A 44 -5.42 9.76 -13.78
#